data_AF-A0A0L7KTF9-F1
#
_entry.id   AF-A0A0L7KTF9-F1
#
_cell.length_a   1.000
_cell.length_b   1.000
_cell.length_c   1.000
_cell.angle_alpha   90.00
_cell.angle_beta   90.00
_cell.angle_gamma   90.00
#
_symmetry.space_group_name_H-M   'P 1'
#
loop_
_entity.id
_entity.type
_entity.pdbx_description
1 polymer ?
#
loop_
_entity_poly.entity_id
_entity_poly.type
_entity_poly.pdbx_seq_one_letter_code
_entity_poly.pdbx_strand_id
1 'polypeptide(L)'
;ALVHVSTSYSNTNRNPIEEVMYPPHADWRDTLSICELPNTYTFTKQLAEHVVYEHRGQLPVVIFRPSIVISSVDEPMKGWIENFNGPVALLVASGKGWNALMIYLSTTAVLASSTT
;
A
#
# COMPACT_ATOMS: atom_id res chain seq x y z
N ALA A 1 -18.80 -11.99 14.27
CA ALA A 1 -18.02 -12.14 13.03
C ALA A 1 -16.83 -11.21 13.09
N LEU A 2 -15.64 -11.67 12.71
CA LEU A 2 -14.42 -10.88 12.68
C LEU A 2 -14.12 -10.48 11.23
N VAL A 3 -13.88 -9.20 10.96
CA VAL A 3 -13.45 -8.73 9.65
C VAL A 3 -12.02 -8.23 9.78
N HIS A 4 -11.09 -8.94 9.13
CA HIS A 4 -9.71 -8.53 9.05
C HIS A 4 -9.50 -7.66 7.80
N VAL A 5 -9.19 -6.38 8.01
CA VAL A 5 -8.84 -5.46 6.92
C VAL A 5 -7.35 -5.58 6.60
N SER A 6 -7.07 -6.32 5.55
CA SER A 6 -5.73 -6.52 5.00
C SER A 6 -5.45 -5.51 3.88
N THR A 7 -4.74 -5.90 2.83
CA THR A 7 -4.38 -5.08 1.67
C THR A 7 -4.12 -5.97 0.47
N SER A 8 -4.36 -5.47 -0.74
CA SER A 8 -4.00 -6.17 -1.99
C SER A 8 -2.48 -6.40 -2.12
N TYR A 9 -1.66 -5.64 -1.39
CA TYR A 9 -0.21 -5.78 -1.38
C TYR A 9 0.31 -6.96 -0.55
N SER A 10 -0.53 -7.72 0.16
CA SER A 10 -0.08 -8.81 1.04
C SER A 10 0.47 -10.02 0.29
N ASN A 11 0.09 -10.20 -0.98
CA ASN A 11 0.48 -11.35 -1.80
C ASN A 11 1.07 -10.88 -3.15
N THR A 12 2.05 -9.97 -3.11
CA THR A 12 2.70 -9.42 -4.32
C THR A 12 3.42 -10.45 -5.18
N ASN A 13 3.65 -11.65 -4.67
CA ASN A 13 4.25 -12.79 -5.37
C ASN A 13 3.25 -13.58 -6.23
N ARG A 14 1.95 -13.24 -6.23
CA ARG A 14 0.90 -13.92 -6.99
C ARG A 14 0.34 -13.02 -8.09
N ASN A 15 0.14 -13.57 -9.28
CA ASN A 15 -0.50 -12.89 -10.40
C ASN A 15 -1.31 -13.91 -11.23
N PRO A 16 -2.65 -13.90 -11.18
CA PRO A 16 -3.53 -12.95 -10.49
C PRO A 16 -3.61 -13.16 -8.96
N ILE A 17 -4.00 -12.12 -8.22
CA ILE A 17 -4.38 -12.21 -6.80
C ILE A 17 -5.88 -12.49 -6.74
N GLU A 18 -6.26 -13.65 -6.22
CA GLU A 18 -7.63 -14.14 -6.07
C GLU A 18 -8.17 -13.84 -4.67
N GLU A 19 -9.49 -13.72 -4.55
CA GLU A 19 -10.19 -13.52 -3.28
C GLU A 19 -10.38 -14.85 -2.53
N VAL A 20 -9.26 -15.53 -2.30
CA VAL A 20 -9.20 -16.76 -1.51
C VAL A 20 -8.34 -16.56 -0.27
N MET A 21 -8.62 -17.39 0.72
CA MET A 21 -7.83 -17.48 1.92
C MET A 21 -6.60 -18.35 1.62
N TYR A 22 -5.45 -17.70 1.46
CA TYR A 22 -4.22 -18.38 1.05
C TYR A 22 -3.58 -19.15 2.21
N PRO A 23 -3.07 -20.36 1.97
CA PRO A 23 -2.29 -21.06 2.97
C PRO A 23 -0.97 -20.31 3.23
N PRO A 24 -0.53 -20.24 4.50
CA PRO A 24 0.72 -19.60 4.85
C PRO A 24 1.90 -20.31 4.20
N HIS A 25 2.88 -19.54 3.70
CA HIS A 25 4.09 -20.08 3.06
C HIS A 25 5.08 -20.70 4.06
N ALA A 26 5.05 -20.24 5.32
CA ALA A 26 5.83 -20.71 6.45
C ALA A 26 5.08 -20.39 7.75
N ASP A 27 5.49 -20.97 8.89
CA ASP A 27 5.01 -20.50 10.20
C ASP A 27 5.28 -18.99 10.30
N TRP A 28 4.34 -18.24 10.86
CA TRP A 28 4.46 -16.80 11.06
C TRP A 28 5.68 -16.47 11.95
N ARG A 29 6.07 -17.38 12.84
CA ARG A 29 7.30 -17.28 13.65
C ARG A 29 8.57 -17.35 12.82
N ASP A 30 8.59 -18.22 11.82
CA ASP A 30 9.72 -18.35 10.91
C ASP A 30 9.72 -17.21 9.88
N THR A 31 8.55 -16.75 9.49
CA THR A 31 8.36 -15.61 8.59
C THR A 31 8.95 -14.33 9.19
N LEU A 32 8.87 -14.13 10.52
CA LEU A 32 9.57 -13.04 11.24
C LEU A 32 11.08 -13.02 11.02
N SER A 33 11.69 -14.19 10.79
CA SER A 33 13.13 -14.30 10.56
C SER A 33 13.54 -14.12 9.08
N ILE A 34 12.59 -14.27 8.15
CA ILE A 34 12.81 -14.27 6.69
C ILE A 34 12.02 -13.11 6.07
N CYS A 35 12.50 -11.89 6.27
CA CYS A 35 11.85 -10.69 5.76
C CYS A 35 12.24 -10.45 4.28
N GLU A 36 11.74 -11.28 3.37
CA GLU A 36 11.96 -11.18 1.91
C GLU A 36 10.87 -10.37 1.17
N LEU A 37 10.03 -9.65 1.91
CA LEU A 37 8.90 -8.91 1.34
C LEU A 37 9.31 -7.48 0.96
N PRO A 38 8.65 -6.89 -0.06
CA PRO A 38 9.07 -5.62 -0.64
C PRO A 38 9.09 -4.45 0.35
N ASN A 39 8.34 -4.54 1.44
CA ASN A 39 8.37 -3.58 2.54
C ASN A 39 7.77 -4.19 3.82
N THR A 40 7.99 -3.51 4.94
CA THR A 40 7.50 -3.90 6.27
C THR A 40 5.96 -3.86 6.39
N TYR A 41 5.27 -3.01 5.62
CA TYR A 41 3.80 -2.95 5.61
C TYR A 41 3.20 -4.22 4.99
N THR A 42 3.68 -4.63 3.81
CA THR A 42 3.33 -5.89 3.16
C THR A 42 3.61 -7.06 4.09
N PHE A 43 4.77 -7.06 4.76
CA PHE A 43 5.12 -8.09 5.74
C PHE A 43 4.11 -8.21 6.88
N THR A 44 3.82 -7.11 7.57
CA THR A 44 2.87 -7.14 8.70
C THR A 44 1.46 -7.56 8.28
N LYS A 45 1.00 -7.16 7.09
CA LYS A 45 -0.31 -7.55 6.56
C LYS A 45 -0.38 -9.02 6.18
N GLN A 46 0.66 -9.56 5.52
CA GLN A 46 0.72 -10.97 5.20
C GLN A 46 0.78 -11.84 6.47
N LEU A 47 1.56 -11.42 7.47
CA LEU A 47 1.64 -12.08 8.78
C LEU A 47 0.26 -12.15 9.46
N ALA A 48 -0.50 -11.05 9.43
CA ALA A 48 -1.84 -11.02 10.00
C ALA A 48 -2.81 -11.95 9.28
N GLU A 49 -2.72 -12.05 7.93
CA GLU A 49 -3.51 -13.03 7.17
C GLU A 49 -3.18 -14.47 7.57
N HIS A 50 -1.90 -14.79 7.84
CA HIS A 50 -1.49 -16.12 8.30
C HIS A 50 -2.08 -16.46 9.68
N VAL A 51 -2.03 -15.54 10.63
CA VAL A 51 -2.63 -15.75 11.97
C VAL A 51 -4.14 -15.95 11.86
N VAL A 52 -4.81 -15.17 11.00
CA VAL A 52 -6.24 -15.32 10.73
C VAL A 52 -6.54 -16.67 10.07
N TYR A 53 -5.68 -17.13 9.17
CA TYR A 53 -5.77 -18.46 8.55
C TYR A 53 -5.69 -19.59 9.58
N GLU A 54 -4.79 -19.51 10.55
CA GLU A 54 -4.66 -20.55 11.59
C GLU A 54 -5.92 -20.68 12.46
N HIS A 55 -6.61 -19.58 12.71
CA HIS A 55 -7.82 -19.55 13.53
C HIS A 55 -9.12 -19.76 12.73
N ARG A 56 -9.00 -20.09 11.43
CA ARG A 56 -10.16 -20.37 10.57
C ARG A 56 -10.94 -21.57 11.13
N GLY A 57 -12.21 -21.37 11.45
CA GLY A 57 -13.09 -22.39 12.02
C GLY A 57 -13.37 -22.25 13.52
N GLN A 58 -12.60 -21.46 14.27
CA GLN A 58 -12.92 -21.10 15.65
C GLN A 58 -13.85 -19.88 15.73
N LEU A 59 -13.75 -18.99 14.74
CA LEU A 59 -14.58 -17.81 14.59
C LEU A 59 -14.98 -17.63 13.12
N PRO A 60 -16.16 -17.07 12.83
CA PRO A 60 -16.49 -16.65 11.47
C PRO A 60 -15.65 -15.41 11.12
N VAL A 61 -14.62 -15.60 10.27
CA VAL A 61 -13.67 -14.56 9.86
C VAL A 61 -13.75 -14.29 8.36
N VAL A 62 -13.66 -13.02 7.97
CA VAL A 62 -13.54 -12.55 6.58
C VAL A 62 -12.29 -11.69 6.44
N ILE A 63 -11.53 -11.87 5.36
CA ILE A 63 -10.40 -11.01 5.01
C ILE A 63 -10.85 -10.08 3.88
N PHE A 64 -10.68 -8.77 4.06
CA PHE A 64 -10.93 -7.76 3.05
C PHE A 64 -9.61 -7.12 2.62
N ARG A 65 -9.28 -7.13 1.31
CA ARG A 65 -8.00 -6.65 0.76
C ARG A 65 -8.20 -5.38 -0.09
N PRO A 66 -8.38 -4.20 0.53
CA PRO A 66 -8.46 -2.96 -0.22
C PRO A 66 -7.14 -2.65 -0.94
N SER A 67 -7.25 -1.93 -2.07
CA SER A 67 -6.13 -1.28 -2.75
C SER A 67 -5.75 0.04 -2.07
N ILE A 68 -4.99 0.89 -2.76
CA ILE A 68 -4.59 2.22 -2.25
C ILE A 68 -5.82 3.05 -1.86
N VAL A 69 -5.82 3.53 -0.61
CA VAL A 69 -6.80 4.51 -0.08
C VAL A 69 -6.10 5.87 0.00
N ILE A 70 -6.75 6.92 -0.50
CA ILE A 70 -6.13 8.23 -0.74
C ILE A 70 -6.58 9.25 0.33
N SER A 71 -7.76 9.83 0.14
CA SER A 71 -8.33 10.86 1.00
C SER A 71 -9.70 10.45 1.48
N SER A 72 -10.05 10.89 2.68
CA SER A 72 -11.37 10.66 3.25
C SER A 72 -12.44 11.47 2.50
N VAL A 73 -13.57 10.83 2.20
CA VAL A 73 -14.70 11.49 1.51
C VAL A 73 -15.46 12.41 2.46
N ASP A 74 -15.73 11.94 3.68
CA ASP A 74 -16.50 12.68 4.70
C ASP A 74 -15.80 12.75 6.06
N GLU A 75 -15.49 11.61 6.69
CA GLU A 75 -14.87 11.57 8.03
C GLU A 75 -13.36 11.23 7.99
N PRO A 76 -12.52 11.84 8.84
CA PRO A 76 -12.83 12.81 9.90
C PRO A 76 -13.07 14.25 9.40
N MET A 77 -12.59 14.59 8.21
CA MET A 77 -13.00 15.76 7.44
C MET A 77 -12.79 15.50 5.95
N LYS A 78 -13.55 16.20 5.09
CA LYS A 78 -13.43 16.04 3.63
C LYS A 78 -12.01 16.33 3.14
N GLY A 79 -11.44 15.39 2.39
CA GLY A 79 -10.08 15.50 1.89
C GLY A 79 -9.00 15.25 2.95
N TRP A 80 -9.35 14.71 4.12
CA TRP A 80 -8.36 14.33 5.12
C TRP A 80 -7.40 13.29 4.57
N ILE A 81 -6.11 13.57 4.71
CA ILE A 81 -5.00 12.75 4.23
C ILE A 81 -4.07 12.52 5.41
N GLU A 82 -3.76 11.26 5.69
CA GLU A 82 -2.92 10.89 6.82
C GLU A 82 -1.44 10.83 6.45
N ASN A 83 -1.13 10.70 5.16
CA ASN A 83 0.24 10.66 4.67
C ASN A 83 0.39 11.20 3.23
N PHE A 84 1.58 11.68 2.91
CA PHE A 84 1.98 12.10 1.56
C PHE A 84 2.79 11.01 0.84
N ASN A 85 2.65 9.74 1.21
CA ASN A 85 3.41 8.67 0.59
C ASN A 85 2.79 8.29 -0.75
N GLY A 86 3.68 8.09 -1.74
CA GLY A 86 3.31 7.55 -3.04
C GLY A 86 2.31 8.42 -3.83
N PRO A 87 1.20 7.87 -4.33
CA PRO A 87 0.28 8.59 -5.23
C PRO A 87 -0.34 9.85 -4.62
N VAL A 88 -0.50 9.90 -3.29
CA VAL A 88 -1.14 11.03 -2.62
C VAL A 88 -0.31 12.30 -2.76
N ALA A 89 1.02 12.24 -2.57
CA ALA A 89 1.91 13.38 -2.82
C ALA A 89 1.84 13.85 -4.28
N LEU A 90 1.81 12.92 -5.22
CA LEU A 90 1.74 13.27 -6.64
C LEU A 90 0.44 14.01 -6.99
N LEU A 91 -0.69 13.57 -6.44
CA LEU A 91 -1.99 14.21 -6.63
C LEU A 91 -2.02 15.62 -6.02
N VAL A 92 -1.50 15.78 -4.79
CA VAL A 92 -1.42 17.10 -4.15
C VAL A 92 -0.46 18.03 -4.88
N ALA A 93 0.70 17.53 -5.34
CA ALA A 93 1.65 18.29 -6.14
C ALA A 93 1.05 18.72 -7.49
N SER A 94 0.25 17.85 -8.11
CA SER A 94 -0.52 18.17 -9.32
C SER A 94 -1.53 19.28 -9.06
N GLY A 95 -2.35 19.14 -8.00
CA GLY A 95 -3.37 20.12 -7.65
C GLY A 95 -2.80 21.49 -7.28
N LYS A 96 -1.58 21.55 -6.72
CA LYS A 96 -0.88 22.80 -6.40
C LYS A 96 -0.05 23.37 -7.57
N GLY A 97 -0.01 22.70 -8.73
CA GLY A 97 0.76 23.15 -9.89
C GLY A 97 2.27 22.97 -9.78
N TRP A 98 2.74 22.28 -8.73
CA TRP A 98 4.17 22.03 -8.51
C TRP A 98 4.78 21.22 -9.65
N ASN A 99 4.02 20.26 -10.19
CA ASN A 99 4.49 19.43 -11.30
C ASN A 99 4.78 20.27 -12.55
N ALA A 100 3.96 21.28 -12.85
CA ALA A 100 4.20 22.19 -13.98
C ALA A 100 5.42 23.09 -13.73
N LEU A 101 5.56 23.61 -12.50
CA LEU A 101 6.72 24.41 -12.10
C LEU A 101 8.02 23.62 -12.24
N MET A 102 8.06 22.37 -11.78
CA MET A 102 9.25 21.53 -11.85
C MET A 102 9.67 21.20 -13.29
N ILE A 103 8.71 20.93 -14.18
CA ILE A 103 8.99 20.70 -15.61
C ILE A 103 9.56 21.97 -16.27
N TYR A 104 9.03 23.14 -15.93
CA TYR A 104 9.55 24.40 -16.43
C TYR A 104 11.00 24.62 -15.96
N LEU A 105 11.26 24.46 -14.66
CA LEU A 105 12.59 24.65 -14.08
C LEU A 105 13.62 23.67 -14.66
N SER A 106 13.25 22.39 -14.83
CA SER A 106 14.16 21.38 -15.42
C SER A 106 14.48 21.70 -16.89
N THR A 107 13.48 22.12 -17.67
CA THR A 107 13.68 22.53 -19.06
C THR A 107 14.59 23.75 -19.15
N THR A 108 14.39 24.76 -18.29
CA THR A 108 15.25 25.95 -18.25
C THR A 108 16.67 25.65 -17.78
N ALA A 109 16.85 24.74 -16.81
CA ALA A 109 18.16 24.34 -16.33
C ALA A 109 18.96 23.57 -17.40
N VAL A 110 18.30 22.67 -18.14
CA VAL A 110 18.90 21.96 -19.29
C VAL A 110 19.30 22.95 -20.38
N LEU A 111 18.42 23.89 -20.74
CA LEU A 111 18.74 24.91 -21.74
C LEU A 111 19.94 25.78 -21.30
N ALA A 112 19.98 26.22 -20.05
CA ALA A 112 21.09 27.00 -19.51
C ALA A 112 22.44 26.24 -19.57
N SER A 113 22.42 24.93 -19.29
CA SER A 113 23.62 24.07 -19.37
C SER A 113 24.10 23.77 -20.80
N SER A 114 23.23 23.93 -21.82
CA SER A 114 23.57 23.69 -23.23
C SER A 114 24.16 24.91 -23.96
N THR A 115 24.07 26.09 -23.34
CA THR A 115 24.61 27.37 -23.86
C THR A 115 25.98 27.74 -23.29
N THR A 116 26.63 26.85 -22.54
CA THR A 116 28.01 27.02 -22.03
C THR A 116 28.93 26.00 -22.69
#